data_AF-A0A965NQY4-F1
#
_entry.id   AF-A0A965NQY4-F1
#
_cell.length_a   1.000
_cell.length_b   1.000
_cell.length_c   1.000
_cell.angle_alpha   90.00
_cell.angle_beta   90.00
_cell.angle_gamma   90.00
#
_symmetry.space_group_name_H-M   'P 1'
#
loop_
_entity.id
_entity.type
_entity.pdbx_description
1 polymer ?
#
loop_
_entity_poly.entity_id
_entity_poly.type
_entity_poly.pdbx_seq_one_letter_code
_entity_poly.pdbx_strand_id
1 'polypeptide(L)'
;MTLSNIAGTVATMLGVAFIWPQVIRVYARQSVEGIAPSAHLIGLIGTPMWFTYALTTDSMPMTLSNLNIEIAIIALMAMLVRKKATPLWKPVVASILTVVFCVTFAFVSPTVVGMAGVLIGTPAILPQVWRAIRTEHLHGVSVASNVLLASMGAGWFVYGLSIGDPVVSYPNLVLVPSASYIAWRAWRSRHVPLAVAAV
;
A
#
# COMPACT_ATOMS: atom_id res chain seq x y z
N MET A 1 -0.30 15.81 25.08
CA MET A 1 -0.40 15.10 23.79
C MET A 1 0.97 15.20 23.11
N THR A 2 1.62 14.07 22.80
CA THR A 2 2.97 14.07 22.19
C THR A 2 2.88 14.14 20.66
N LEU A 3 3.97 14.55 19.99
CA LEU A 3 4.06 14.53 18.54
C LEU A 3 3.81 13.11 17.98
N SER A 4 4.36 12.09 18.63
CA SER A 4 4.16 10.68 18.26
C SER A 4 2.69 10.26 18.31
N ASN A 5 1.93 10.69 19.33
CA ASN A 5 0.51 10.37 19.42
C ASN A 5 -0.30 11.04 18.29
N ILE A 6 0.01 12.29 17.95
CA ILE A 6 -0.68 13.02 16.88
C ILE A 6 -0.36 12.39 15.53
N ALA A 7 0.94 12.24 15.22
CA ALA A 7 1.40 11.71 13.94
C ALA A 7 0.90 10.27 13.75
N GLY A 8 1.02 9.42 14.78
CA GLY A 8 0.52 8.04 14.74
C GLY A 8 -0.99 7.95 14.55
N THR A 9 -1.77 8.81 15.23
CA THR A 9 -3.24 8.84 15.07
C THR A 9 -3.63 9.28 13.67
N VAL A 10 -3.05 10.38 13.17
CA VAL A 10 -3.32 10.89 11.82
C VAL A 10 -2.92 9.86 10.76
N ALA A 11 -1.72 9.28 10.88
CA ALA A 11 -1.24 8.25 9.97
C ALA A 11 -2.16 7.01 9.98
N THR A 12 -2.66 6.61 11.16
CA THR A 12 -3.60 5.49 11.28
C THR A 12 -4.95 5.81 10.65
N MET A 13 -5.52 6.99 10.89
CA MET A 13 -6.79 7.40 10.28
C MET A 13 -6.68 7.44 8.74
N LEU A 14 -5.59 7.99 8.22
CA LEU A 14 -5.30 8.00 6.79
C LEU A 14 -5.04 6.57 6.27
N GLY A 15 -4.36 5.73 7.06
CA GLY A 15 -4.13 4.30 6.79
C GLY A 15 -5.41 3.49 6.69
N VAL A 16 -6.37 3.80 7.57
CA VAL A 16 -7.72 3.26 7.50
C VAL A 16 -8.39 3.70 6.21
N ALA A 17 -8.28 4.97 5.82
CA ALA A 17 -9.05 5.55 4.72
C ALA A 17 -8.49 5.28 3.30
N PHE A 18 -7.17 5.34 3.09
CA PHE A 18 -6.61 5.60 1.74
C PHE A 18 -6.95 4.54 0.68
N ILE A 19 -7.03 3.28 1.08
CA ILE A 19 -7.16 2.16 0.14
C ILE A 19 -8.61 1.92 -0.31
N TRP A 20 -9.59 2.30 0.52
CA TRP A 20 -11.00 2.02 0.26
C TRP A 20 -11.58 2.69 -0.97
N PRO A 21 -11.24 3.94 -1.36
CA PRO A 21 -11.72 4.50 -2.61
C PRO A 21 -11.34 3.64 -3.83
N GLN A 22 -10.17 2.99 -3.82
CA GLN A 22 -9.77 2.06 -4.88
C GLN A 22 -10.59 0.75 -4.80
N VAL A 23 -10.79 0.19 -3.60
CA VAL A 23 -11.63 -1.00 -3.38
C VAL A 23 -13.05 -0.76 -3.90
N ILE A 24 -13.70 0.29 -3.39
CA ILE A 24 -15.06 0.69 -3.77
C ILE A 24 -15.16 0.82 -5.28
N ARG A 25 -14.20 1.47 -5.93
CA ARG A 25 -14.21 1.66 -7.37
C ARG A 25 -14.14 0.34 -8.14
N VAL A 26 -13.27 -0.58 -7.73
CA VAL A 26 -13.12 -1.90 -8.40
C VAL A 26 -14.39 -2.72 -8.30
N TYR A 27 -15.01 -2.73 -7.12
CA TYR A 27 -16.25 -3.47 -6.88
C TYR A 27 -17.45 -2.80 -7.54
N ALA A 28 -17.55 -1.47 -7.51
CA ALA A 28 -18.65 -0.75 -8.17
C ALA A 28 -18.57 -0.83 -9.69
N ARG A 29 -17.37 -0.71 -10.28
CA ARG A 29 -17.17 -0.77 -11.74
C ARG A 29 -17.01 -2.19 -12.27
N GLN A 30 -16.93 -3.18 -11.39
CA GLN A 30 -16.65 -4.57 -11.77
C GLN A 30 -15.43 -4.69 -12.71
N SER A 31 -14.41 -3.86 -12.49
CA SER A 31 -13.23 -3.74 -13.36
C SER A 31 -11.96 -3.49 -12.53
N VAL A 32 -10.89 -4.19 -12.91
CA VAL A 32 -9.53 -4.04 -12.36
C VAL A 32 -8.60 -3.28 -13.31
N GLU A 33 -9.18 -2.60 -14.30
CA GLU A 33 -8.41 -1.80 -15.25
C GLU A 33 -7.57 -0.74 -14.53
N GLY A 34 -6.32 -0.57 -14.99
CA GLY A 34 -5.32 0.35 -14.44
C GLY A 34 -4.62 -0.10 -13.17
N ILE A 35 -5.02 -1.23 -12.58
CA ILE A 35 -4.43 -1.77 -11.36
C ILE A 35 -3.31 -2.75 -11.70
N ALA A 36 -2.11 -2.54 -11.18
CA ALA A 36 -1.00 -3.48 -11.30
C ALA A 36 -1.22 -4.68 -10.35
N PRO A 37 -1.42 -5.92 -10.85
CA PRO A 37 -1.64 -7.07 -9.97
C PRO A 37 -0.42 -7.40 -9.12
N SER A 38 0.79 -7.19 -9.66
CA SER A 38 2.05 -7.37 -8.94
C SER A 38 2.19 -6.43 -7.75
N ALA A 39 1.72 -5.18 -7.85
CA ALA A 39 1.74 -4.24 -6.71
C ALA A 39 0.94 -4.79 -5.52
N HIS A 40 -0.26 -5.32 -5.79
CA HIS A 40 -1.09 -5.93 -4.74
C HIS A 40 -0.57 -7.28 -4.26
N LEU A 41 0.10 -8.06 -5.11
CA LEU A 41 0.72 -9.32 -4.68
C LEU A 41 1.90 -9.07 -3.74
N ILE A 42 2.73 -8.08 -4.05
CA ILE A 42 3.83 -7.67 -3.15
C ILE A 42 3.25 -7.07 -1.86
N GLY A 43 2.18 -6.27 -1.96
CA GLY A 43 1.45 -5.76 -0.79
C GLY A 43 0.93 -6.87 0.11
N LEU A 44 0.33 -7.92 -0.46
CA LEU A 44 -0.17 -9.11 0.26
C LEU A 44 0.96 -9.88 0.99
N ILE A 45 2.21 -9.71 0.56
CA ILE A 45 3.38 -10.29 1.23
C ILE A 45 3.92 -9.34 2.29
N GLY A 46 4.04 -8.05 1.98
CA GLY A 46 4.69 -7.07 2.83
C GLY A 46 3.83 -6.55 3.98
N THR A 47 2.53 -6.35 3.79
CA THR A 47 1.64 -5.81 4.82
C THR A 47 1.52 -6.72 6.04
N PRO A 48 1.46 -8.07 5.92
CA PRO A 48 1.53 -8.95 7.08
C PRO A 48 2.84 -8.81 7.86
N MET A 49 3.97 -8.52 7.20
CA MET A 49 5.25 -8.27 7.88
C MET A 49 5.18 -6.99 8.70
N TRP A 50 4.60 -5.91 8.16
CA TRP A 50 4.36 -4.67 8.92
C TRP A 50 3.41 -4.87 10.09
N PHE A 51 2.36 -5.67 9.91
CA PHE A 51 1.43 -6.05 10.97
C PHE A 51 2.13 -6.85 12.09
N THR A 52 2.91 -7.87 11.73
CA THR A 52 3.68 -8.65 12.70
C THR A 52 4.72 -7.79 13.41
N TYR A 53 5.44 -6.92 12.68
CA TYR A 53 6.38 -5.98 13.29
C TYR A 53 5.68 -5.08 14.31
N ALA A 54 4.50 -4.53 13.97
CA ALA A 54 3.70 -3.71 14.87
C ALA A 54 3.25 -4.44 16.14
N LEU A 55 2.86 -5.71 16.04
CA LEU A 55 2.53 -6.54 17.19
C LEU A 55 3.75 -6.76 18.08
N THR A 56 4.90 -7.05 17.49
CA THR A 56 6.14 -7.33 18.25
C THR A 56 6.80 -6.10 18.85
N THR A 57 6.40 -4.90 18.43
CA THR A 57 6.87 -3.61 18.97
C THR A 57 5.78 -2.88 19.76
N ASP A 58 4.67 -3.55 20.07
CA ASP A 58 3.53 -3.03 20.82
C ASP A 58 2.94 -1.71 20.26
N SER A 59 3.02 -1.52 18.94
CA SER A 59 2.53 -0.30 18.28
C SER A 59 1.07 -0.44 17.83
N MET A 60 0.14 -0.10 18.73
CA MET A 60 -1.30 -0.13 18.42
C MET A 60 -1.71 0.66 17.16
N PRO A 61 -1.19 1.88 16.90
CA PRO A 61 -1.49 2.61 15.66
C PRO A 61 -1.11 1.81 14.40
N MET A 62 0.08 1.23 14.40
CA MET A 62 0.56 0.44 13.26
C MET A 62 -0.23 -0.86 13.09
N THR A 63 -0.60 -1.52 14.19
CA THR A 63 -1.42 -2.74 14.18
C THR A 63 -2.76 -2.49 13.50
N LEU A 64 -3.48 -1.44 13.92
CA LEU A 64 -4.78 -1.10 13.34
C LEU A 64 -4.69 -0.71 11.87
N SER A 65 -3.68 0.11 11.52
CA SER A 65 -3.46 0.55 10.14
C SER A 65 -3.17 -0.64 9.22
N ASN A 66 -2.21 -1.50 9.58
CA ASN A 66 -1.81 -2.61 8.72
C ASN A 66 -2.87 -3.70 8.62
N LEU A 67 -3.63 -3.97 9.68
CA LEU A 67 -4.77 -4.88 9.62
C LEU A 67 -5.82 -4.41 8.61
N ASN A 68 -6.18 -3.12 8.64
CA ASN A 68 -7.11 -2.55 7.67
C ASN A 68 -6.58 -2.64 6.24
N ILE A 69 -5.31 -2.29 6.03
CA ILE A 69 -4.66 -2.33 4.72
C ILE A 69 -4.68 -3.76 4.17
N GLU A 70 -4.38 -4.76 5.01
CA GLU A 70 -4.37 -6.17 4.61
C GLU A 70 -5.75 -6.63 4.12
N ILE A 71 -6.81 -6.30 4.87
CA ILE A 71 -8.19 -6.62 4.48
C ILE A 71 -8.52 -6.04 3.11
N ALA A 72 -8.15 -4.78 2.87
CA ALA A 72 -8.40 -4.12 1.60
C ALA A 72 -7.56 -4.68 0.44
N ILE A 73 -6.29 -5.07 0.70
CA ILE A 73 -5.44 -5.74 -0.29
C ILE A 73 -6.02 -7.11 -0.66
N ILE A 74 -6.50 -7.89 0.32
CA ILE A 74 -7.19 -9.16 0.07
C ILE A 74 -8.41 -8.95 -0.82
N ALA A 75 -9.23 -7.93 -0.56
CA ALA A 75 -10.39 -7.60 -1.41
C ALA A 75 -9.98 -7.24 -2.85
N LEU A 76 -8.94 -6.44 -3.02
CA LEU A 76 -8.42 -6.11 -4.36
C LEU A 76 -7.87 -7.34 -5.08
N MET A 77 -7.12 -8.19 -4.37
CA MET A 77 -6.57 -9.43 -4.90
C MET A 77 -7.67 -10.41 -5.30
N ALA A 78 -8.73 -10.54 -4.50
CA ALA A 78 -9.90 -11.35 -4.84
C ALA A 78 -10.55 -10.90 -6.16
N MET A 79 -10.69 -9.59 -6.37
CA MET A 79 -11.19 -9.06 -7.64
C MET A 79 -10.23 -9.25 -8.81
N LEU A 80 -8.91 -9.12 -8.59
CA LEU A 80 -7.89 -9.42 -9.60
C LEU A 80 -7.94 -10.88 -10.06
N VAL A 81 -8.12 -11.81 -9.12
CA VAL A 81 -8.30 -13.24 -9.43
C VAL A 81 -9.63 -13.47 -10.16
N ARG A 82 -10.74 -12.90 -9.65
CA ARG A 82 -12.07 -13.03 -10.27
C ARG A 82 -12.10 -12.52 -11.70
N LYS A 83 -11.36 -11.45 -12.01
CA LYS A 83 -11.24 -10.87 -13.35
C LYS A 83 -10.11 -11.49 -14.18
N LYS A 84 -9.53 -12.61 -13.73
CA LYS A 84 -8.46 -13.36 -14.41
C LYS A 84 -7.20 -12.55 -14.71
N ALA A 85 -6.98 -11.44 -14.00
CA ALA A 85 -5.76 -10.64 -14.10
C ALA A 85 -4.57 -11.31 -13.38
N THR A 86 -4.84 -12.27 -12.48
CA THR A 86 -3.82 -13.07 -11.79
C THR A 86 -4.42 -14.44 -11.43
N PRO A 87 -3.68 -15.55 -11.59
CA PRO A 87 -4.16 -16.87 -11.19
C PRO A 87 -4.18 -17.02 -9.66
N LEU A 88 -5.19 -17.71 -9.11
CA LEU A 88 -5.43 -17.88 -7.67
C LEU A 88 -4.24 -18.46 -6.89
N TRP A 89 -3.46 -19.36 -7.50
CA TRP A 89 -2.35 -20.01 -6.80
C TRP A 89 -1.29 -19.02 -6.31
N LYS A 90 -1.09 -17.89 -7.01
CA LYS A 90 -0.07 -16.90 -6.64
C LYS A 90 -0.35 -16.26 -5.28
N PRO A 91 -1.51 -15.62 -5.04
CA PRO A 91 -1.81 -15.06 -3.72
C PRO A 91 -1.91 -16.13 -2.64
N VAL A 92 -2.42 -17.33 -2.93
CA VAL A 92 -2.49 -18.42 -1.93
C VAL A 92 -1.10 -18.84 -1.47
N VAL A 93 -0.19 -19.14 -2.40
CA VAL A 93 1.19 -19.53 -2.07
C VAL A 93 1.91 -18.39 -1.35
N ALA A 94 1.76 -17.15 -1.85
CA ALA A 94 2.34 -15.98 -1.22
C ALA A 94 1.88 -15.81 0.24
N SER A 95 0.57 -15.86 0.50
CA SER A 95 0.03 -15.74 1.86
C SER A 95 0.51 -16.85 2.78
N ILE A 96 0.56 -18.11 2.32
CA ILE A 96 1.05 -19.24 3.13
C ILE A 96 2.51 -19.02 3.52
N LEU A 97 3.38 -18.71 2.55
CA LEU A 97 4.81 -18.50 2.81
C LEU A 97 5.03 -17.30 3.73
N THR A 98 4.29 -16.22 3.54
CA THR A 98 4.36 -15.03 4.40
C THR A 98 3.92 -15.33 5.82
N VAL A 99 2.81 -16.06 6.01
CA VAL A 99 2.35 -16.44 7.36
C VAL A 99 3.37 -17.31 8.06
N VAL A 100 3.93 -18.31 7.39
CA VAL A 100 5.00 -19.16 7.95
C VAL A 100 6.20 -18.29 8.36
N PHE A 101 6.67 -17.41 7.47
CA PHE A 101 7.77 -16.49 7.77
C PHE A 101 7.47 -15.60 8.97
N CYS A 102 6.33 -14.91 8.99
CA CYS A 102 5.95 -13.99 10.06
C CYS A 102 5.82 -14.71 11.40
N VAL A 103 5.15 -15.88 11.44
CA VAL A 103 4.98 -16.65 12.69
C VAL A 103 6.33 -17.13 13.20
N THR A 104 7.20 -17.67 12.34
CA THR A 104 8.53 -18.13 12.77
C THR A 104 9.36 -16.97 13.32
N PHE A 105 9.47 -15.87 12.58
CA PHE A 105 10.37 -14.78 12.97
C PHE A 105 9.79 -13.84 14.05
N ALA A 106 8.48 -13.85 14.29
CA ALA A 106 7.87 -13.15 15.43
C ALA A 106 8.47 -13.60 16.78
N PHE A 107 8.84 -14.88 16.92
CA PHE A 107 9.43 -15.43 18.14
C PHE A 107 10.97 -15.42 18.13
N VAL A 108 11.61 -15.10 17.00
CA VAL A 108 13.07 -15.13 16.84
C VAL A 108 13.66 -13.73 16.86
N SER A 109 13.16 -12.83 16.00
CA SER A 109 13.65 -11.46 15.89
C SER A 109 12.63 -10.54 15.21
N PRO A 110 11.99 -9.65 15.98
CA PRO A 110 11.12 -8.58 15.45
C PRO A 110 11.81 -7.76 14.35
N THR A 111 13.11 -7.46 14.52
CA THR A 111 13.90 -6.68 13.56
C THR A 111 13.98 -7.35 12.20
N VAL A 112 14.09 -8.68 12.13
CA VAL A 112 14.12 -9.41 10.84
C VAL A 112 12.80 -9.23 10.09
N VAL A 113 11.67 -9.30 10.81
CA VAL A 113 10.35 -9.08 10.23
C VAL A 113 10.20 -7.64 9.74
N GLY A 114 10.63 -6.66 10.55
CA GLY A 114 10.62 -5.25 10.18
C GLY A 114 11.46 -4.98 8.92
N MET A 115 12.69 -5.50 8.87
CA MET A 115 13.56 -5.37 7.70
C MET A 115 12.98 -6.06 6.45
N ALA A 116 12.34 -7.22 6.60
CA ALA A 116 11.62 -7.86 5.50
C ALA A 116 10.45 -6.99 5.01
N GLY A 117 9.70 -6.37 5.94
CA GLY A 117 8.67 -5.38 5.61
C GLY A 117 9.22 -4.18 4.83
N VAL A 118 10.41 -3.69 5.17
CA VAL A 118 11.10 -2.64 4.41
C VAL A 118 11.51 -3.15 3.02
N LEU A 119 12.22 -4.27 2.93
CA LEU A 119 12.83 -4.74 1.69
C LEU A 119 11.80 -5.31 0.69
N ILE A 120 10.70 -5.87 1.18
CA ILE A 120 9.67 -6.51 0.35
C ILE A 120 8.44 -5.62 0.24
N GLY A 121 8.00 -5.02 1.36
CA GLY A 121 6.80 -4.17 1.39
C GLY A 121 7.00 -2.82 0.71
N THR A 122 8.15 -2.14 0.91
CA THR A 122 8.39 -0.83 0.27
C THR A 122 8.33 -0.89 -1.26
N PRO A 123 8.92 -1.91 -1.93
CA PRO A 123 8.78 -2.09 -3.37
C PRO A 123 7.34 -2.30 -3.88
N ALA A 124 6.35 -2.57 -3.04
CA ALA A 124 4.97 -2.83 -3.49
C ALA A 124 4.39 -1.70 -4.34
N ILE A 125 4.81 -0.45 -4.10
CA ILE A 125 4.33 0.70 -4.89
C ILE A 125 4.99 0.80 -6.27
N LEU A 126 6.19 0.21 -6.46
CA LEU A 126 7.01 0.40 -7.67
C LEU A 126 6.36 -0.16 -8.95
N PRO A 127 5.72 -1.34 -8.96
CA PRO A 127 5.02 -1.80 -10.16
C PRO A 127 3.88 -0.85 -10.57
N GLN A 128 3.21 -0.21 -9.60
CA GLN A 128 2.17 0.76 -9.89
C GLN A 128 2.76 2.07 -10.42
N VAL A 129 3.91 2.52 -9.90
CA VAL A 129 4.67 3.65 -10.45
C VAL A 129 5.08 3.36 -11.90
N TRP A 130 5.65 2.17 -12.15
CA TRP A 130 6.05 1.75 -13.49
C TRP A 130 4.87 1.76 -14.47
N ARG A 131 3.73 1.21 -14.05
CA ARG A 131 2.49 1.28 -14.84
C ARG A 131 2.05 2.72 -15.07
N ALA A 132 2.09 3.56 -14.03
CA ALA A 132 1.76 4.97 -14.15
C ALA A 132 2.68 5.71 -15.12
N ILE A 133 3.96 5.33 -15.24
CA ILE A 133 4.89 5.87 -16.24
C ILE A 133 4.47 5.45 -17.65
N ARG A 134 4.24 4.14 -17.84
CA ARG A 134 4.07 3.49 -19.15
C ARG A 134 2.67 3.63 -19.75
N THR A 135 1.65 3.86 -18.95
CA THR A 135 0.27 3.95 -19.41
C THR A 135 -0.12 5.41 -19.69
N GLU A 136 -0.65 5.65 -20.87
CA GLU A 136 -1.14 6.97 -21.30
C GLU A 136 -2.37 7.42 -20.50
N HIS A 137 -3.34 6.53 -20.37
CA HIS A 137 -4.61 6.78 -19.69
C HIS A 137 -4.74 5.97 -18.39
N LEU A 138 -4.74 6.68 -17.25
CA LEU A 138 -4.90 6.09 -15.92
C LEU A 138 -6.31 6.28 -15.34
N HIS A 139 -7.34 6.20 -16.19
CA HIS A 139 -8.75 6.22 -15.72
C HIS A 139 -9.00 5.13 -14.68
N GLY A 140 -8.21 4.06 -14.76
CA GLY A 140 -8.13 2.91 -13.87
C GLY A 140 -7.47 3.14 -12.48
N VAL A 141 -6.99 4.33 -12.16
CA VAL A 141 -6.32 4.61 -10.87
C VAL A 141 -7.07 5.67 -10.06
N SER A 142 -7.27 5.41 -8.76
CA SER A 142 -7.88 6.36 -7.83
C SER A 142 -6.90 7.47 -7.42
N VAL A 143 -7.22 8.72 -7.79
CA VAL A 143 -6.45 9.90 -7.36
C VAL A 143 -6.53 10.06 -5.85
N ALA A 144 -7.75 10.00 -5.29
CA ALA A 144 -7.98 10.14 -3.85
C ALA A 144 -7.17 9.13 -3.03
N SER A 145 -7.11 7.87 -3.48
CA SER A 145 -6.33 6.84 -2.78
C SER A 145 -4.84 7.16 -2.74
N ASN A 146 -4.29 7.68 -3.84
CA ASN A 146 -2.86 7.97 -3.90
C ASN A 146 -2.50 9.28 -3.16
N VAL A 147 -3.40 10.27 -3.13
CA VAL A 147 -3.24 11.46 -2.28
C VAL A 147 -3.27 11.07 -0.80
N LEU A 148 -4.26 10.29 -0.39
CA LEU A 148 -4.36 9.82 0.99
C LEU A 148 -3.16 8.93 1.37
N LEU A 149 -2.66 8.11 0.44
CA LEU A 149 -1.46 7.29 0.64
C LEU A 149 -0.21 8.15 0.85
N ALA A 150 -0.03 9.21 0.05
CA ALA A 150 1.09 10.14 0.23
C ALA A 150 1.02 10.85 1.60
N SER A 151 -0.17 11.33 1.97
CA SER A 151 -0.39 11.97 3.28
C SER A 151 -0.16 11.00 4.44
N MET A 152 -0.64 9.76 4.30
CA MET A 152 -0.39 8.68 5.27
C MET A 152 1.11 8.42 5.42
N GLY A 153 1.84 8.30 4.31
CA GLY A 153 3.28 8.09 4.32
C GLY A 153 4.04 9.22 5.00
N ALA A 154 3.64 10.48 4.78
CA ALA A 154 4.20 11.62 5.50
C ALA A 154 3.92 11.53 7.01
N GLY A 155 2.73 11.07 7.41
CA GLY A 155 2.39 10.80 8.81
C GLY A 155 3.28 9.71 9.43
N TRP A 156 3.49 8.59 8.74
CA TRP A 156 4.38 7.51 9.21
C TRP A 156 5.84 7.92 9.25
N PHE A 157 6.29 8.79 8.33
CA PHE A 157 7.63 9.36 8.35
C PHE A 157 7.85 10.17 9.64
N VAL A 158 6.96 11.10 9.95
CA VAL A 158 7.02 11.93 11.17
C VAL A 158 6.90 11.07 12.42
N TYR A 159 5.98 10.09 12.43
CA TYR A 159 5.81 9.16 13.53
C TYR A 159 7.10 8.37 13.80
N GLY A 160 7.68 7.72 12.78
CA GLY A 160 8.92 6.95 12.90
C GLY A 160 10.08 7.79 13.42
N LEU A 161 10.27 9.01 12.91
CA LEU A 161 11.27 9.93 13.44
C LEU A 161 11.02 10.27 14.91
N SER A 162 9.75 10.49 15.30
CA SER A 162 9.40 10.86 16.68
C SER A 162 9.62 9.75 17.71
N ILE A 163 9.63 8.48 17.27
CA ILE A 163 9.91 7.31 18.13
C ILE A 163 11.33 6.77 17.93
N GLY A 164 12.15 7.43 17.10
CA GLY A 164 13.52 6.99 16.79
C GLY A 164 13.61 5.68 16.00
N ASP A 165 12.56 5.31 15.27
CA ASP A 165 12.51 4.06 14.48
C ASP A 165 12.75 4.33 12.98
N PRO A 166 13.95 4.02 12.45
CA PRO A 166 14.26 4.15 11.03
C PRO A 166 13.52 3.13 10.16
N VAL A 167 13.14 1.96 10.71
CA VAL A 167 12.35 0.94 10.00
C VAL A 167 11.00 1.53 9.61
N VAL A 168 10.37 2.28 10.51
CA VAL A 168 9.06 2.90 10.24
C VAL A 168 9.20 4.15 9.38
N SER A 169 10.21 4.99 9.59
CA SER A 169 10.32 6.28 8.88
C SER A 169 10.82 6.14 7.44
N TYR A 170 11.97 5.50 7.20
CA TYR A 170 12.70 5.59 5.93
C TYR A 170 11.98 5.03 4.69
N PRO A 171 11.17 3.95 4.77
CA PRO A 171 10.34 3.50 3.64
C PRO A 171 9.47 4.60 3.03
N ASN A 172 9.04 5.56 3.86
CA ASN A 172 8.17 6.64 3.42
C ASN A 172 8.86 7.63 2.50
N LEU A 173 10.21 7.68 2.49
CA LEU A 173 10.99 8.45 1.52
C LEU A 173 10.80 7.94 0.09
N VAL A 174 10.41 6.67 -0.09
CA VAL A 174 10.04 6.09 -1.39
C VAL A 174 8.54 6.18 -1.61
N LEU A 175 7.74 5.89 -0.57
CA LEU A 175 6.28 5.85 -0.67
C LEU A 175 5.68 7.20 -1.05
N VAL A 176 6.06 8.28 -0.35
CA VAL A 176 5.49 9.62 -0.52
C VAL A 176 5.69 10.15 -1.96
N PRO A 177 6.90 10.17 -2.53
CA PRO A 177 7.07 10.64 -3.91
C PRO A 177 6.38 9.72 -4.92
N SER A 178 6.40 8.40 -4.70
CA SER A 178 5.76 7.43 -5.59
C SER A 178 4.24 7.63 -5.65
N ALA A 179 3.59 7.74 -4.49
CA ALA A 179 2.16 7.96 -4.39
C ALA A 179 1.75 9.33 -4.95
N SER A 180 2.54 10.37 -4.65
CA SER A 180 2.34 11.72 -5.21
C SER A 180 2.42 11.71 -6.74
N TYR A 181 3.40 11.00 -7.31
CA TYR A 181 3.54 10.87 -8.75
C TYR A 181 2.36 10.15 -9.41
N ILE A 182 1.91 9.03 -8.81
CA ILE A 182 0.75 8.28 -9.31
C ILE A 182 -0.51 9.16 -9.25
N ALA A 183 -0.72 9.89 -8.15
CA ALA A 183 -1.85 10.80 -7.98
C ALA A 183 -1.85 11.88 -9.07
N TRP A 184 -0.71 12.53 -9.30
CA TRP A 184 -0.55 13.56 -10.32
C TRP A 184 -0.81 13.02 -11.73
N ARG A 185 -0.22 11.87 -12.10
CA ARG A 185 -0.46 11.23 -13.40
C ARG A 185 -1.92 10.86 -13.59
N ALA A 186 -2.55 10.24 -12.59
CA ALA A 186 -3.95 9.84 -12.65
C ALA A 186 -4.90 11.05 -12.73
N TRP A 187 -4.57 12.17 -12.08
CA TRP A 187 -5.31 13.41 -12.20
C TRP A 187 -5.17 14.01 -13.60
N ARG A 188 -3.94 14.10 -14.13
CA ARG A 188 -3.67 14.64 -15.47
C ARG A 188 -4.39 13.86 -16.56
N SER A 189 -4.37 12.52 -16.52
CA SER A 189 -5.07 11.68 -17.51
C SER A 189 -6.59 11.90 -17.57
N ARG A 190 -7.20 12.50 -16.53
CA ARG A 190 -8.64 12.83 -16.51
C ARG A 190 -8.95 14.23 -17.06
N HIS A 191 -7.96 15.11 -17.14
CA HIS A 191 -8.11 16.52 -17.49
C HIS A 191 -7.46 16.88 -18.83
N VAL A 192 -6.93 15.90 -19.59
CA VAL A 192 -6.57 16.11 -20.99
C VAL A 192 -7.86 16.18 -21.82
N PRO A 193 -8.19 17.31 -22.46
CA PRO A 193 -9.40 17.43 -23.29
C PRO A 193 -9.33 16.50 -24.50
N LEU A 194 -10.47 15.91 -24.88
CA LEU A 194 -10.64 15.05 -26.07
C LEU A 194 -10.19 15.70 -27.41
N ALA A 195 -9.90 17.00 -27.42
CA ALA A 195 -9.53 17.76 -28.62
C ALA A 195 -8.09 17.52 -29.14
N VAL A 196 -7.22 16.85 -28.39
CA VAL A 196 -5.81 16.61 -28.79
C VAL A 196 -5.55 15.15 -29.21
N ALA A 197 -6.52 14.25 -29.05
CA ALA A 197 -6.38 12.83 -29.38
C ALA A 197 -6.72 12.47 -30.84
N ALA A 198 -6.94 13.47 -31.70
CA ALA A 198 -7.37 13.30 -33.10
C ALA A 198 -6.44 13.96 -34.12
N VAL A 199 -5.12 13.97 -33.86
CA VAL A 199 -4.08 14.35 -34.84
C VAL A 199 -3.03 13.25 -34.91
#